data_AF-A0A6P0IW22-F1
#
_entry.id   AF-A0A6P0IW22-F1
#
_cell.length_a   1.000
_cell.length_b   1.000
_cell.length_c   1.000
_cell.angle_alpha   90.00
_cell.angle_beta   90.00
_cell.angle_gamma   90.00
#
_symmetry.space_group_name_H-M   'P 1'
#
loop_
_entity.id
_entity.type
_entity.pdbx_description
1 polymer ?
#
loop_
_entity_poly.entity_id
_entity_poly.type
_entity_poly.pdbx_seq_one_letter_code
_entity_poly.pdbx_strand_id
1 'polypeptide(L)'
;MMESAISSSVSTTDELPREVRVAQLRNLVETLHIADEIASQGYLISSSELADLMDVNASAVTSRGNHWSWRNWVVSRVRREGNQILWQLERVDKGNIMDED
;
A
#
# COMPACT_ATOMS: atom_id res chain seq x y z
N MET A 1 1.02 0.43 44.29
CA MET A 1 0.39 1.16 43.18
C MET A 1 0.18 0.16 42.05
N MET A 2 -1.07 -0.30 41.84
CA MET A 2 -1.59 -0.66 40.50
C MET A 2 -1.41 0.59 39.63
N GLU A 3 -1.08 0.61 38.34
CA GLU A 3 -1.37 -0.19 37.14
C GLU A 3 -0.45 0.44 36.05
N SER A 4 0.00 -0.24 34.99
CA SER A 4 -0.82 -0.49 33.81
C SER A 4 -0.26 -1.67 33.03
N ALA A 5 -1.19 -2.56 32.72
CA ALA A 5 -1.06 -3.72 31.89
C ALA A 5 -0.53 -3.37 30.48
N ILE A 6 0.49 -4.13 30.06
CA ILE A 6 0.60 -4.77 28.74
C ILE A 6 -0.51 -4.43 27.74
N SER A 7 -0.12 -3.83 26.61
CA SER A 7 -0.76 -4.18 25.34
C SER A 7 0.33 -4.29 24.28
N SER A 8 1.08 -5.39 24.39
CA SER A 8 1.83 -6.00 23.31
C SER A 8 0.83 -6.52 22.27
N SER A 9 0.40 -5.64 21.37
CA SER A 9 -0.43 -5.98 20.21
C SER A 9 0.45 -6.45 19.03
N VAL A 10 1.28 -7.47 19.25
CA VAL A 10 2.04 -8.16 18.20
C VAL A 10 1.97 -9.68 18.41
N SER A 11 0.75 -10.21 18.56
CA SER A 11 0.50 -11.65 18.60
C SER A 11 -0.90 -11.94 18.07
N THR A 12 -1.06 -12.31 16.79
CA THR A 12 -2.19 -13.13 16.27
C THR A 12 -2.06 -13.49 14.78
N THR A 13 -0.87 -13.68 14.22
CA THR A 13 -0.76 -14.26 12.85
C THR A 13 -0.44 -15.76 12.85
N ASP A 14 0.10 -16.29 13.95
CA ASP A 14 0.60 -17.67 14.00
C ASP A 14 -0.50 -18.72 14.27
N GLU A 15 -1.65 -18.33 14.84
CA GLU A 15 -2.76 -19.22 15.20
C GLU A 15 -3.83 -19.39 14.12
N LEU A 16 -3.67 -18.74 12.96
CA LEU A 16 -4.64 -18.86 11.88
C LEU A 16 -4.47 -20.19 11.12
N PRO A 17 -5.57 -20.94 10.88
CA PRO A 17 -5.56 -22.12 10.03
C PRO A 17 -4.83 -21.85 8.71
N ARG A 18 -4.04 -22.82 8.25
CA ARG A 18 -3.21 -22.66 7.04
C ARG A 18 -4.04 -22.19 5.85
N GLU A 19 -5.28 -22.65 5.72
CA GLU A 19 -6.23 -22.22 4.69
C GLU A 19 -6.51 -20.71 4.72
N VAL A 20 -6.70 -20.13 5.92
CA VAL A 20 -6.95 -18.69 6.10
C VAL A 20 -5.70 -17.89 5.77
N ARG A 21 -4.53 -18.34 6.22
CA ARG A 21 -3.25 -17.69 5.87
C ARG A 21 -2.99 -17.70 4.36
N VAL A 22 -3.26 -18.83 3.69
CA VAL A 22 -3.12 -18.93 2.23
C VAL A 22 -4.13 -18.04 1.52
N ALA A 23 -5.37 -17.94 2.00
CA ALA A 23 -6.38 -17.04 1.44
C ALA A 23 -5.96 -15.56 1.58
N GLN A 24 -5.44 -15.15 2.73
CA GLN A 24 -4.92 -13.79 2.94
C GLN A 24 -3.76 -13.47 2.00
N LEU A 25 -2.84 -14.42 1.78
CA LEU A 25 -1.75 -14.26 0.82
C LEU A 25 -2.26 -14.15 -0.62
N ARG A 26 -3.30 -14.92 -0.99
CA ARG A 26 -3.92 -14.80 -2.31
C ARG A 26 -4.54 -13.42 -2.52
N ASN A 27 -5.32 -12.95 -1.55
CA ASN A 27 -5.91 -11.61 -1.59
C ASN A 27 -4.80 -10.54 -1.70
N LEU A 28 -3.72 -10.69 -0.93
CA LEU A 28 -2.59 -9.77 -1.00
C LEU A 28 -1.96 -9.76 -2.39
N VAL A 29 -1.74 -10.94 -2.98
CA VAL A 29 -1.17 -11.06 -4.33
C VAL A 29 -2.11 -10.43 -5.36
N GLU A 30 -3.42 -10.65 -5.26
CA GLU A 30 -4.42 -10.00 -6.13
C GLU A 30 -4.35 -8.48 -6.02
N THR A 31 -4.29 -7.92 -4.81
CA THR A 31 -4.10 -6.48 -4.59
C THR A 31 -2.82 -5.96 -5.24
N LEU A 32 -1.72 -6.70 -5.14
CA LEU A 32 -0.45 -6.33 -5.77
C LEU A 32 -0.54 -6.39 -7.31
N HIS A 33 -1.28 -7.34 -7.87
CA HIS A 33 -1.53 -7.41 -9.31
C HIS A 33 -2.36 -6.22 -9.81
N ILE A 34 -3.39 -5.82 -9.07
CA ILE A 34 -4.20 -4.64 -9.41
C ILE A 34 -3.32 -3.38 -9.37
N ALA A 35 -2.47 -3.23 -8.34
CA ALA A 35 -1.53 -2.10 -8.25
C ALA A 35 -0.52 -2.09 -9.41
N ASP A 36 -0.01 -3.26 -9.81
CA ASP A 36 0.88 -3.40 -10.97
C ASP A 36 0.19 -3.02 -12.27
N GLU A 37 -1.06 -3.45 -12.47
CA GLU A 37 -1.86 -3.11 -13.65
C GLU A 37 -2.15 -1.60 -13.73
N ILE A 38 -2.56 -0.99 -12.63
CA ILE A 38 -2.77 0.47 -12.51
C ILE A 38 -1.48 1.22 -12.89
N ALA A 39 -0.34 0.77 -12.37
CA ALA A 39 0.94 1.40 -12.65
C ALA A 39 1.39 1.20 -14.10
N SER A 40 1.17 0.01 -14.67
CA SER A 40 1.52 -0.35 -16.03
C SER A 40 0.70 0.41 -17.07
N GLN A 41 -0.60 0.58 -16.81
CA GLN A 41 -1.51 1.33 -17.68
C GLN A 41 -1.48 2.85 -17.42
N GLY A 42 -0.85 3.30 -16.33
CA GLY A 42 -0.80 4.70 -15.94
C GLY A 42 -2.16 5.27 -15.52
N TYR A 43 -3.02 4.44 -14.93
CA TYR A 43 -4.33 4.88 -14.44
C TYR A 43 -4.20 5.83 -13.25
N LEU A 44 -5.14 6.79 -13.19
CA LEU A 44 -5.29 7.68 -12.06
C LEU A 44 -6.35 7.11 -11.13
N ILE A 45 -6.01 6.96 -9.85
CA ILE A 45 -6.94 6.47 -8.83
C ILE A 45 -7.15 7.51 -7.73
N SER A 46 -8.32 7.50 -7.12
CA SER A 46 -8.64 8.40 -6.02
C SER A 46 -7.92 8.02 -4.73
N SER A 47 -7.83 8.96 -3.78
CA SER A 47 -7.30 8.67 -2.43
C SER A 47 -8.00 7.50 -1.74
N SER A 48 -9.30 7.31 -2.00
CA SER A 48 -10.06 6.21 -1.39
C SER A 48 -9.67 4.87 -1.99
N GLU A 49 -9.63 4.76 -3.33
CA GLU A 49 -9.22 3.53 -4.02
C GLU A 49 -7.77 3.16 -3.71
N LEU A 50 -6.89 4.15 -3.62
CA LEU A 50 -5.52 3.94 -3.16
C LEU A 50 -5.48 3.46 -1.71
N ALA A 51 -6.35 4.00 -0.85
CA ALA A 51 -6.43 3.58 0.54
C ALA A 51 -6.93 2.12 0.66
N ASP A 52 -7.91 1.73 -0.15
CA ASP A 52 -8.39 0.35 -0.27
C ASP A 52 -7.28 -0.59 -0.77
N LEU A 53 -6.51 -0.19 -1.77
CA LEU A 53 -5.36 -0.98 -2.26
C LEU A 53 -4.25 -1.14 -1.21
N MET A 54 -4.06 -0.13 -0.37
CA MET A 54 -3.02 -0.13 0.65
C MET A 54 -3.46 -0.75 1.97
N ASP A 55 -4.75 -1.06 2.14
CA ASP A 55 -5.37 -1.41 3.41
C ASP A 55 -5.08 -0.35 4.50
N VAL A 56 -5.21 0.94 4.15
CA VAL A 56 -5.05 2.07 5.07
C VAL A 56 -6.24 3.03 4.99
N ASN A 57 -6.28 4.04 5.86
CA ASN A 57 -7.27 5.11 5.75
C ASN A 57 -6.85 6.15 4.69
N ALA A 58 -7.84 6.73 3.98
CA ALA A 58 -7.60 7.81 3.02
C ALA A 58 -6.85 9.01 3.64
N SER A 59 -7.09 9.31 4.91
CA SER A 59 -6.35 10.36 5.64
C SER A 59 -4.85 10.07 5.78
N ALA A 60 -4.45 8.80 5.85
CA ALA A 60 -3.04 8.42 5.91
C ALA A 60 -2.36 8.65 4.55
N VAL A 61 -3.06 8.36 3.45
CA VAL A 61 -2.59 8.61 2.07
C VAL A 61 -2.35 10.10 1.86
N THR A 62 -3.30 10.96 2.24
CA THR A 62 -3.19 12.41 2.03
C THR A 62 -2.13 13.07 2.91
N SER A 63 -1.86 12.51 4.09
CA SER A 63 -0.87 13.01 5.05
C SER A 63 0.57 12.67 4.69
N ARG A 64 0.82 11.64 3.86
CA ARG A 64 2.18 11.23 3.46
C ARG A 64 2.90 12.22 2.53
N GLY A 65 2.17 13.20 1.99
CA GLY A 65 2.74 14.27 1.17
C GLY A 65 2.28 14.20 -0.28
N ASN A 66 3.14 14.61 -1.21
CA ASN A 66 2.84 14.64 -2.65
C ASN A 66 3.44 13.46 -3.43
N HIS A 67 4.49 12.83 -2.91
CA HIS A 67 5.18 11.72 -3.57
C HIS A 67 5.82 10.81 -2.50
N TRP A 68 5.62 9.50 -2.60
CA TRP A 68 6.27 8.53 -1.72
C TRP A 68 6.37 7.15 -2.37
N SER A 69 7.31 6.34 -1.90
CA SER A 69 7.41 4.94 -2.30
C SER A 69 6.51 4.06 -1.44
N TRP A 70 5.79 3.16 -2.09
CA TRP A 70 5.00 2.09 -1.48
C TRP A 70 5.36 0.75 -2.12
N ARG A 71 6.03 -0.13 -1.35
CA ARG A 71 6.50 -1.44 -1.82
C ARG A 71 7.33 -1.31 -3.11
N ASN A 72 6.81 -1.78 -4.24
CA ASN A 72 7.47 -1.75 -5.55
C ASN A 72 6.98 -0.59 -6.43
N TRP A 73 6.19 0.32 -5.87
CA TRP A 73 5.58 1.43 -6.59
C TRP A 73 5.95 2.77 -5.96
N VAL A 74 5.91 3.79 -6.78
CA VAL A 74 5.97 5.18 -6.41
C VAL A 74 4.59 5.75 -6.62
N VAL A 75 4.07 6.42 -5.59
CA VAL A 75 2.77 7.05 -5.61
C VAL A 75 2.99 8.54 -5.72
N SER A 76 2.45 9.14 -6.77
CA SER A 76 2.58 10.56 -7.09
C SER A 76 1.21 11.24 -7.10
N ARG A 77 1.08 12.37 -6.41
CA ARG A 77 -0.11 13.21 -6.44
C ARG A 77 -0.17 13.94 -7.79
N VAL A 78 -1.20 13.70 -8.57
CA VAL A 78 -1.34 14.34 -9.89
C VAL A 78 -2.14 15.63 -9.79
N ARG A 79 -3.38 15.54 -9.30
CA ARG A 79 -4.28 16.70 -9.18
C ARG A 79 -5.37 16.47 -8.16
N ARG A 80 -6.00 17.55 -7.72
CA ARG A 80 -7.22 17.48 -6.90
C ARG A 80 -8.41 17.77 -7.79
N GLU A 81 -9.33 16.81 -7.88
CA GLU A 81 -10.62 16.97 -8.55
C GLU A 81 -11.71 17.12 -7.49
N GLY A 82 -12.14 18.37 -7.24
CA GLY A 82 -13.13 18.67 -6.21
C GLY A 82 -12.69 18.22 -4.80
N ASN A 83 -13.40 17.24 -4.24
CA ASN A 83 -13.09 16.69 -2.93
C ASN A 83 -12.13 15.48 -2.98
N GLN A 84 -11.76 15.01 -4.17
CA GLN A 84 -10.90 13.85 -4.35
C GLN A 84 -9.51 14.29 -4.82
N ILE A 85 -8.49 13.56 -4.39
CA ILE A 85 -7.14 13.72 -4.89
C ILE A 85 -6.85 12.49 -5.75
N LEU A 86 -6.38 12.74 -6.97
CA LEU A 86 -5.97 11.71 -7.91
C LEU A 86 -4.49 11.43 -7.74
N TRP A 87 -4.19 10.15 -7.67
CA TRP A 87 -2.87 9.57 -7.50
C TRP A 87 -2.54 8.73 -8.70
N GLN A 88 -1.27 8.76 -9.08
CA GLN A 88 -0.71 7.90 -10.10
C GLN A 88 0.28 6.96 -9.42
N LEU A 89 0.21 5.68 -9.80
CA LEU A 89 1.20 4.69 -9.40
C LEU A 89 2.18 4.51 -10.54
N GLU A 90 3.46 4.44 -10.21
CA GLU A 90 4.53 4.16 -11.14
C GLU A 90 5.37 3.02 -10.59
N ARG A 91 5.73 2.05 -11.43
CA ARG A 91 6.54 0.91 -11.00
C ARG A 91 7.98 1.37 -10.78
N VAL A 92 8.50 1.13 -9.59
CA VAL A 92 9.92 1.33 -9.27
C VAL A 92 10.69 0.15 -9.83
N ASP A 93 10.82 0.08 -11.15
CA ASP A 93 11.64 -0.95 -11.76
C ASP A 93 13.11 -0.76 -11.36
N LYS A 94 13.83 -1.89 -11.27
CA LYS A 94 15.15 -2.09 -10.66
C LYS A 94 16.28 -1.35 -11.40
N GLY A 95 16.29 -0.02 -11.32
CA GLY A 95 17.33 0.84 -11.90
C GLY A 95 18.54 1.17 -11.00
N ASN A 96 18.77 0.47 -9.88
CA ASN A 96 19.98 0.69 -9.05
C ASN A 96 20.78 -0.59 -8.79
N ILE A 97 20.63 -1.59 -9.65
CA ILE A 97 21.65 -2.61 -9.87
C ILE A 97 22.25 -2.37 -11.26
N MET A 98 22.78 -1.17 -11.47
CA MET A 98 23.87 -1.00 -12.42
C MET A 98 25.13 -1.21 -11.61
N ASP A 99 25.78 -2.33 -11.92
CA ASP A 99 27.10 -2.76 -11.49
C ASP A 99 28.11 -1.58 -11.50
N GLU A 100 28.66 -1.24 -10.33
CA GLU A 100 29.94 -0.52 -10.24
C GLU A 100 31.04 -1.58 -10.06
N ASP A 101 31.88 -1.72 -11.08
CA ASP A 101 33.06 -2.59 -11.22
C ASP A 101 34.21 -2.14 -10.29
#